data_AF-A0A2V3JH57-F1
#
_entry.id   AF-A0A2V3JH57-F1
#
_cell.length_a   1.000
_cell.length_b   1.000
_cell.length_c   1.000
_cell.angle_alpha   90.00
_cell.angle_beta   90.00
_cell.angle_gamma   90.00
#
_symmetry.space_group_name_H-M   'P 1'
#
loop_
_entity.id
_entity.type
_entity.pdbx_description
1 polymer ?
#
loop_
_entity_poly.entity_id
_entity_poly.type
_entity_poly.pdbx_seq_one_letter_code
_entity_poly.pdbx_strand_id
1 'polypeptide(L)'
;MATRRPRKRCPNSGEDIRSIVGPKSQTDPNFQTSLMYTRITAKAVRQALIDEKGYIDDELPCENTIRDILNRMGYQLKRIQKTKPLKKIPETNAIFENVNKVNHQSDEDPETLRISIDAKAKVNIGEFS
;
A
#
# COMPACT_ATOMS: atom_id res chain seq x y z
N MET A 1 23.61 -32.02 -6.60
CA MET A 1 23.86 -30.72 -7.27
C MET A 1 24.41 -29.74 -6.24
N ALA A 2 25.55 -29.12 -6.52
CA ALA A 2 26.32 -28.34 -5.56
C ALA A 2 25.61 -27.04 -5.16
N THR A 3 25.30 -26.88 -3.87
CA THR A 3 24.85 -25.62 -3.29
C THR A 3 26.06 -24.68 -3.17
N ARG A 4 26.20 -23.74 -4.12
CA ARG A 4 27.20 -22.67 -4.05
C ARG A 4 26.90 -21.80 -2.82
N ARG A 5 27.76 -21.88 -1.80
CA ARG A 5 27.76 -20.99 -0.62
C ARG A 5 27.82 -19.53 -1.10
N PRO A 6 27.01 -18.60 -0.57
CA PRO A 6 27.18 -17.19 -0.90
C PRO A 6 28.54 -16.70 -0.39
N ARG A 7 29.41 -16.29 -1.31
CA ARG A 7 30.64 -15.55 -0.98
C ARG A 7 30.22 -14.16 -0.49
N LYS A 8 30.75 -13.79 0.67
CA LYS A 8 30.56 -12.54 1.43
C LYS A 8 29.17 -12.34 2.03
N ARG A 9 29.10 -12.58 3.35
CA ARG A 9 27.98 -12.26 4.22
C ARG A 9 28.12 -10.78 4.60
N CYS A 10 27.49 -9.88 3.86
CA CYS A 10 27.43 -8.46 4.21
C CYS A 10 26.58 -8.32 5.49
N PRO A 11 27.15 -7.89 6.64
CA PRO A 11 26.46 -7.92 7.93
C PRO A 11 25.14 -7.12 7.96
N ASN A 12 25.03 -6.08 7.14
CA ASN A 12 23.89 -5.14 7.17
C ASN A 12 22.81 -5.42 6.10
N SER A 13 23.07 -6.37 5.19
CA SER A 13 22.17 -6.64 4.05
C SER A 13 20.74 -7.01 4.46
N GLY A 14 20.57 -7.70 5.60
CA GLY A 14 19.26 -8.12 6.09
C GLY A 14 18.38 -6.95 6.56
N GLU A 15 18.95 -5.98 7.27
CA GLU A 15 18.20 -4.80 7.75
C GLU A 15 17.87 -3.86 6.59
N ASP A 16 18.80 -3.67 5.67
CA ASP A 16 18.58 -2.88 4.47
C ASP A 16 17.47 -3.48 3.59
N ILE A 17 17.47 -4.81 3.42
CA ILE A 17 16.40 -5.52 2.72
C ILE A 17 15.06 -5.31 3.45
N ARG A 18 15.00 -5.38 4.78
CA ARG A 18 13.76 -5.11 5.54
C ARG A 18 13.27 -3.68 5.36
N SER A 19 14.19 -2.70 5.35
CA SER A 19 13.86 -1.29 5.14
C SER A 19 13.21 -1.06 3.77
N ILE A 20 13.66 -1.75 2.73
CA ILE A 20 13.13 -1.61 1.36
C ILE A 20 11.82 -2.38 1.18
N VAL A 21 11.75 -3.61 1.72
CA VAL A 21 10.66 -4.56 1.49
C VAL A 21 9.49 -4.33 2.44
N GLY A 22 9.76 -4.02 3.71
CA GLY A 22 8.77 -3.89 4.77
C GLY A 22 7.61 -2.96 4.41
N PRO A 23 7.86 -1.69 4.01
CA PRO A 23 6.80 -0.75 3.63
C PRO A 23 5.98 -1.21 2.40
N LYS A 24 6.54 -2.09 1.57
CA LYS A 24 5.93 -2.61 0.34
C LYS A 24 5.36 -4.02 0.53
N SER A 25 5.25 -4.47 1.78
CA SER A 25 4.73 -5.77 2.18
C SER A 25 3.37 -5.65 2.87
N GLN A 26 2.55 -6.69 2.73
CA GLN A 26 1.25 -6.81 3.38
C GLN A 26 1.17 -8.19 4.02
N THR A 27 0.58 -8.27 5.20
CA THR A 27 0.30 -9.56 5.85
C THR A 27 -0.63 -10.40 4.98
N ASP A 28 -0.62 -11.71 5.21
CA ASP A 28 -1.56 -12.62 4.57
C ASP A 28 -3.02 -12.12 4.74
N PRO A 29 -3.75 -11.85 3.63
CA PRO A 29 -5.11 -11.32 3.71
C PRO A 29 -6.08 -12.20 4.50
N ASN A 30 -5.82 -13.51 4.53
CA ASN A 30 -6.65 -14.47 5.27
C ASN A 30 -6.13 -14.69 6.71
N PHE A 31 -5.00 -14.08 7.09
CA PHE A 31 -4.33 -14.25 8.38
C PHE A 31 -4.07 -15.72 8.75
N GLN A 32 -3.93 -16.61 7.77
CA GLN A 32 -3.69 -18.04 7.98
C GLN A 32 -2.20 -18.34 8.17
N THR A 33 -1.33 -17.46 7.67
CA THR A 33 0.12 -17.62 7.72
C THR A 33 0.81 -16.37 8.24
N SER A 34 2.01 -16.55 8.83
CA SER A 34 2.89 -15.45 9.22
C SER A 34 3.69 -14.88 8.04
N LEU A 35 3.34 -15.25 6.81
CA LEU A 35 4.03 -14.82 5.61
C LEU A 35 3.62 -13.38 5.26
N MET A 36 4.59 -12.60 4.80
CA MET A 36 4.37 -11.27 4.29
C MET A 36 4.46 -11.29 2.77
N TYR A 37 3.40 -10.85 2.11
CA TYR A 37 3.37 -10.75 0.66
C TYR A 37 3.93 -9.41 0.20
N THR A 38 4.85 -9.44 -0.75
CA THR A 38 5.51 -8.26 -1.30
C THR A 38 5.10 -8.06 -2.75
N ARG A 39 5.09 -6.79 -3.19
CA ARG A 39 4.84 -6.43 -4.60
C ARG A 39 6.11 -6.18 -5.41
N ILE A 40 7.28 -6.26 -4.77
CA ILE A 40 8.57 -6.01 -5.38
C ILE A 40 9.31 -7.31 -5.66
N THR A 41 9.90 -7.42 -6.85
CA THR A 41 10.66 -8.60 -7.25
C THR A 41 12.05 -8.58 -6.63
N ALA A 42 12.71 -9.75 -6.58
CA ALA A 42 14.11 -9.84 -6.13
C ALA A 42 15.05 -8.96 -6.97
N LYS A 43 14.80 -8.84 -8.29
CA LYS A 43 15.52 -7.91 -9.17
C LYS A 43 15.35 -6.45 -8.73
N ALA A 44 14.13 -6.04 -8.41
CA ALA A 44 13.84 -4.68 -7.96
C ALA A 44 14.46 -4.39 -6.58
N VAL A 45 14.48 -5.39 -5.68
CA VAL A 45 15.19 -5.27 -4.39
C VAL A 45 16.69 -5.09 -4.62
N ARG A 46 17.29 -5.84 -5.55
CA ARG A 46 18.71 -5.68 -5.90
C ARG A 46 19.01 -4.28 -6.40
N GLN A 47 18.18 -3.74 -7.30
CA GLN A 47 18.35 -2.39 -7.81
C GLN A 47 18.17 -1.34 -6.70
N ALA A 48 17.18 -1.50 -5.83
CA ALA A 48 16.96 -0.60 -4.70
C ALA A 48 18.11 -0.61 -3.69
N LEU A 49 18.82 -1.73 -3.52
CA LEU A 49 20.04 -1.78 -2.72
C LEU A 49 21.17 -0.95 -3.35
N ILE A 50 21.26 -0.89 -4.67
CA ILE A 50 22.24 -0.03 -5.36
C ILE A 50 21.82 1.43 -5.22
N ASP A 51 20.56 1.75 -5.54
CA ASP A 51 20.06 3.13 -5.66
C ASP A 51 19.88 3.82 -4.28
N GLU A 52 19.28 3.13 -3.30
CA GLU A 52 18.94 3.71 -1.99
C GLU A 52 20.05 3.51 -0.95
N LYS A 53 20.85 2.46 -1.09
CA LYS A 53 21.86 2.05 -0.09
C LYS A 53 23.29 2.09 -0.59
N GLY A 54 23.52 2.36 -1.88
CA GLY A 54 24.85 2.57 -2.44
C GLY A 54 25.71 1.31 -2.57
N TYR A 55 25.10 0.12 -2.57
CA TYR A 55 25.85 -1.13 -2.75
C TYR A 55 26.44 -1.22 -4.16
N ILE A 56 27.63 -1.82 -4.28
CA ILE A 56 28.27 -2.09 -5.56
C ILE A 56 27.73 -3.41 -6.13
N ASP A 57 27.58 -3.48 -7.45
CA ASP A 57 27.01 -4.64 -8.16
C ASP A 57 27.72 -5.97 -7.81
N ASP A 58 29.05 -5.94 -7.71
CA ASP A 58 29.93 -7.07 -7.38
C ASP A 58 29.81 -7.56 -5.93
N GLU A 59 29.31 -6.70 -5.04
CA GLU A 59 29.10 -7.04 -3.63
C GLU A 59 27.71 -7.64 -3.39
N LEU A 60 26.79 -7.46 -4.34
CA LEU A 60 25.43 -7.96 -4.22
C LEU A 60 25.32 -9.41 -4.72
N PRO A 61 24.63 -10.27 -3.97
CA PRO A 61 24.36 -11.62 -4.43
C PRO A 61 23.45 -11.61 -5.66
N CYS A 62 23.49 -12.70 -6.43
CA CYS A 62 22.64 -12.86 -7.60
C CYS A 62 21.14 -12.81 -7.22
N GLU A 63 20.28 -12.47 -8.19
CA GLU A 63 18.83 -12.35 -7.99
C GLU A 63 18.20 -13.57 -7.29
N ASN A 64 18.59 -14.79 -7.69
CA ASN A 64 18.08 -16.03 -7.09
C ASN A 64 18.43 -16.14 -5.60
N THR A 65 19.64 -15.72 -5.21
CA THR A 65 20.07 -15.73 -3.82
C THR A 65 19.32 -14.68 -3.01
N ILE A 66 19.02 -13.51 -3.58
CA ILE A 66 18.15 -12.50 -2.93
C ILE A 66 16.74 -13.07 -2.74
N ARG A 67 16.20 -13.79 -3.72
CA ARG A 67 14.90 -14.48 -3.59
C ARG A 67 14.92 -15.49 -2.43
N ASP A 68 15.97 -16.28 -2.31
CA ASP A 68 16.13 -17.23 -1.20
C ASP A 68 16.23 -16.53 0.15
N ILE A 69 16.94 -15.40 0.23
CA ILE A 69 17.03 -14.57 1.43
C ILE A 69 15.64 -14.02 1.81
N LEU A 70 14.90 -13.48 0.85
CA LEU A 70 13.53 -12.98 1.07
C LEU A 70 12.60 -14.09 1.58
N ASN A 71 12.63 -15.26 0.95
CA ASN A 71 11.83 -16.42 1.37
C ASN A 71 12.17 -16.86 2.80
N ARG A 72 13.46 -16.89 3.17
CA ARG A 72 13.91 -17.21 4.54
C ARG A 72 13.47 -16.17 5.57
N MET A 73 13.33 -14.91 5.15
CA MET A 73 12.82 -13.82 5.99
C MET A 73 11.28 -13.80 6.08
N GLY A 74 10.59 -14.72 5.40
CA GLY A 74 9.12 -14.80 5.40
C GLY A 74 8.44 -13.90 4.36
N TYR A 75 9.20 -13.33 3.41
CA TYR A 75 8.66 -12.52 2.33
C TYR A 75 8.41 -13.36 1.08
N GLN A 76 7.19 -13.31 0.55
CA GLN A 76 6.83 -13.97 -0.70
C GLN A 76 6.31 -12.97 -1.74
N LEU A 77 6.77 -13.09 -2.97
CA LEU A 77 6.24 -12.29 -4.08
C LEU A 77 4.83 -12.77 -4.41
N LYS A 78 3.84 -11.91 -4.25
CA LYS A 78 2.46 -12.17 -4.68
C LYS A 78 1.89 -10.92 -5.29
N ARG A 79 1.15 -11.08 -6.38
CA ARG A 79 0.37 -9.98 -6.94
C ARG A 79 -0.84 -9.76 -6.02
N ILE A 80 -0.75 -8.76 -5.16
CA ILE A 80 -1.83 -8.44 -4.22
C ILE A 80 -2.78 -7.44 -4.88
N GLN A 81 -4.07 -7.77 -4.84
CA GLN A 81 -5.13 -6.83 -5.18
C GLN A 81 -5.39 -5.92 -3.97
N LYS A 82 -5.18 -4.61 -4.12
CA LYS A 82 -5.22 -3.65 -3.00
C LYS A 82 -6.54 -3.70 -2.22
N THR A 83 -7.67 -3.47 -2.87
CA THR A 83 -9.03 -3.73 -2.33
C THR A 83 -10.02 -3.62 -3.49
N LYS A 84 -11.11 -4.40 -3.49
CA LYS A 84 -12.30 -4.12 -4.31
C LYS A 84 -13.33 -3.42 -3.44
N PRO A 85 -13.45 -2.08 -3.49
CA PRO A 85 -14.45 -1.39 -2.68
C PRO A 85 -15.86 -1.80 -3.13
N LEU A 86 -16.73 -2.10 -2.17
CA LEU A 86 -18.16 -2.28 -2.41
C LEU A 86 -18.75 -0.90 -2.71
N LYS A 87 -19.02 -0.62 -4.00
CA LYS A 87 -19.39 0.73 -4.46
C LYS A 87 -20.85 1.10 -4.20
N LYS A 88 -21.78 0.13 -4.24
CA LYS A 88 -23.20 0.34 -4.01
C LYS A 88 -23.79 -0.87 -3.29
N ILE A 89 -24.47 -0.62 -2.18
CA ILE A 89 -25.28 -1.60 -1.44
C ILE A 89 -26.74 -1.10 -1.40
N PRO A 90 -27.75 -1.98 -1.34
CA PRO A 90 -29.17 -1.57 -1.34
C PRO A 90 -29.51 -0.49 -0.31
N GLU A 91 -28.89 -0.56 0.87
CA GLU A 91 -29.04 0.38 1.97
C GLU A 91 -28.57 1.79 1.61
N THR A 92 -27.60 1.92 0.70
CA THR A 92 -27.09 3.21 0.23
C THR A 92 -28.17 4.00 -0.52
N ASN A 93 -29.01 3.32 -1.31
CA ASN A 93 -30.07 3.99 -2.06
C ASN A 93 -31.12 4.59 -1.12
N ALA A 94 -31.54 3.84 -0.09
CA ALA A 94 -32.49 4.31 0.91
C ALA A 94 -31.98 5.56 1.66
N ILE A 95 -30.67 5.61 1.98
CA ILE A 95 -30.04 6.78 2.60
C ILE A 95 -30.13 7.99 1.67
N PHE A 96 -29.76 7.85 0.39
CA PHE A 96 -29.78 8.96 -0.56
C PHE A 96 -31.21 9.43 -0.90
N GLU A 97 -32.18 8.52 -1.00
CA GLU A 97 -33.59 8.88 -1.19
C GLU A 97 -34.12 9.72 -0.03
N ASN A 98 -33.82 9.33 1.21
CA ASN A 98 -34.20 10.11 2.38
C ASN A 98 -33.51 11.49 2.41
N VAL A 99 -32.20 11.54 2.13
CA VAL A 99 -31.45 12.82 2.06
C VAL A 99 -32.05 13.74 1.00
N ASN A 100 -32.37 13.22 -0.18
CA ASN A 100 -32.99 14.02 -1.25
C ASN A 100 -34.38 14.53 -0.86
N LYS A 101 -35.18 13.70 -0.19
CA LYS A 101 -36.50 14.10 0.30
C LYS A 101 -36.41 15.24 1.32
N VAL A 102 -35.52 15.12 2.31
CA VAL A 102 -35.31 16.15 3.34
C VAL A 102 -34.75 17.44 2.72
N ASN A 103 -33.83 17.32 1.77
CA ASN A 103 -33.29 18.48 1.05
C ASN A 103 -34.39 19.23 0.30
N HIS A 104 -35.26 18.52 -0.43
CA HIS A 104 -36.37 19.13 -1.16
C HIS A 104 -37.35 19.84 -0.23
N GLN A 105 -37.71 19.21 0.89
CA GLN A 105 -38.58 19.81 1.90
C GLN A 105 -37.97 21.11 2.47
N SER A 106 -36.66 21.12 2.72
CA SER A 106 -35.95 22.30 3.19
C SER A 106 -35.79 23.39 2.13
N ASP A 107 -35.74 23.03 0.84
CA ASP A 107 -35.63 24.00 -0.26
C ASP A 107 -37.00 24.68 -0.55
N GLU A 108 -38.12 24.00 -0.22
CA GLU A 108 -39.49 24.54 -0.37
C GLU A 108 -39.97 25.35 0.84
N ASP A 109 -39.33 25.21 2.00
CA ASP A 109 -39.71 25.89 3.24
C ASP A 109 -39.04 27.27 3.36
N PRO A 110 -39.79 28.38 3.28
CA PRO A 110 -39.23 29.73 3.36
C PRO A 110 -38.63 30.08 4.73
N GLU A 111 -38.96 29.33 5.80
CA GLU A 111 -38.42 29.53 7.15
C GLU A 111 -37.13 28.72 7.40
N THR A 112 -36.73 27.86 6.45
CA THR A 112 -35.56 26.98 6.60
C THR A 112 -34.49 27.30 5.55
N LEU A 113 -33.25 27.55 6.00
CA LEU A 113 -32.11 27.73 5.10
C LEU A 113 -31.22 26.48 5.09
N ARG A 114 -31.09 25.82 3.93
CA ARG A 114 -30.21 24.66 3.74
C ARG A 114 -28.78 25.09 3.42
N ILE A 115 -27.82 24.63 4.23
CA ILE A 115 -26.39 24.84 4.00
C ILE A 115 -25.74 23.47 3.70
N SER A 116 -25.21 23.29 2.50
CA SER A 116 -24.42 22.10 2.14
C SER A 116 -22.93 22.44 2.05
N ILE A 117 -22.11 21.78 2.87
CA ILE A 117 -20.65 21.96 2.88
C ILE A 117 -20.02 20.66 2.38
N ASP A 118 -19.44 20.68 1.18
CA ASP A 118 -18.61 19.59 0.67
C ASP A 118 -17.14 20.00 0.73
N ALA A 119 -16.34 19.28 1.52
CA ALA A 119 -14.93 19.60 1.75
C ALA A 119 -14.03 19.03 0.64
N LYS A 120 -14.44 19.10 -0.63
CA LYS A 120 -13.68 18.54 -1.76
C LYS A 120 -13.02 19.56 -2.68
N ALA A 121 -12.85 20.77 -2.18
CA ALA A 121 -11.87 21.74 -2.64
C ALA A 121 -11.39 22.58 -1.45
N LYS A 122 -10.09 22.92 -1.38
CA LYS A 122 -9.63 23.96 -0.45
C LYS A 122 -10.21 25.29 -0.93
N VAL A 123 -11.22 25.78 -0.24
CA VAL A 123 -11.71 27.14 -0.39
C VAL A 123 -11.02 27.95 0.70
N ASN A 124 -10.16 28.89 0.30
CA ASN A 124 -9.63 29.86 1.27
C ASN A 124 -10.79 30.75 1.70
N ILE A 125 -11.09 30.75 3.00
CA ILE A 125 -12.13 31.58 3.59
C ILE A 125 -11.43 32.79 4.23
N GLY A 126 -11.73 34.00 3.75
CA GLY A 126 -11.18 35.28 4.23
C GLY A 126 -10.04 35.85 3.37
N GLU A 127 -9.47 36.99 3.76
CA GLU A 127 -8.32 37.67 3.10
C GLU A 127 -6.98 36.94 3.29
N PHE A 128 -7.00 35.63 3.47
CA PHE A 128 -5.77 34.84 3.55
C PHE A 128 -5.46 34.29 2.16
N SER A 129 -4.69 35.12 1.43
CA SER A 129 -3.95 34.72 0.22
C SER A 129 -2.76 33.82 0.58
#